data_AF-B5EW30-F1
#
_entry.id   AF-B5EW30-F1
#
_cell.length_a   1.000
_cell.length_b   1.000
_cell.length_c   1.000
_cell.angle_alpha   90.00
_cell.angle_beta   90.00
_cell.angle_gamma   90.00
#
_symmetry.space_group_name_H-M   'P 1'
#
loop_
_entity.id
_entity.type
_entity.pdbx_description
1 polymer ?
#
loop_
_entity_poly.entity_id
_entity_poly.type
_entity_poly.pdbx_seq_one_letter_code
_entity_poly.pdbx_strand_id
1 'polypeptide(L)'
;MRKAIVTEPLKKVNLSRRVKFFFACIDSDDRVTTMNKKQFDKLDLPTPEVGELTQKEITLALTKQLQMNQRLEFNMWCKKNSPSFFVKLDKLIEMGAKWTKSGLLSIER
;
A
#
# COMPACT_ATOMS: atom_id res chain seq x y z
N MET A 1 8.02 4.61 19.28
CA MET A 1 7.77 3.73 18.12
C MET A 1 6.57 4.26 17.35
N ARG A 2 6.59 4.19 16.01
CA ARG A 2 5.44 4.56 15.17
C ARG A 2 5.28 3.62 13.97
N LYS A 3 4.04 3.39 13.55
CA LYS A 3 3.75 2.76 12.25
C LYS A 3 4.07 3.75 11.13
N ALA A 4 4.47 3.23 9.98
CA ALA A 4 4.61 4.03 8.76
C ALA A 4 4.44 3.14 7.52
N ILE A 5 4.09 3.78 6.41
CA ILE A 5 4.34 3.23 5.08
C ILE A 5 5.57 3.94 4.54
N VAL A 6 6.66 3.21 4.34
CA VAL A 6 7.94 3.75 3.86
C VAL A 6 8.14 3.44 2.39
N THR A 7 8.90 4.29 1.71
CA THR A 7 9.19 4.16 0.28
C THR A 7 10.67 3.89 0.04
N GLU A 8 10.95 3.01 -0.92
CA GLU A 8 12.29 2.81 -1.47
C GLU A 8 12.24 3.13 -2.97
N PRO A 9 12.91 4.22 -3.43
CA PRO A 9 13.03 4.49 -4.84
C PRO A 9 13.97 3.46 -5.48
N LEU A 10 13.54 2.88 -6.61
CA LEU A 10 14.36 1.96 -7.39
C LEU A 10 14.99 2.69 -8.57
N LYS A 11 16.12 2.17 -9.06
CA LYS A 11 16.80 2.69 -10.26
C LYS A 11 15.80 2.76 -11.43
N LYS A 12 15.78 3.90 -12.11
CA LYS A 12 14.99 4.09 -13.33
C LYS A 12 15.47 3.11 -14.40
N VAL A 13 14.54 2.39 -15.01
CA VAL A 13 14.79 1.56 -16.20
C VAL A 13 13.84 2.07 -17.28
N ASN A 14 14.37 2.46 -18.43
CA ASN A 14 13.60 2.97 -19.57
C ASN A 14 12.67 4.13 -19.20
N LEU A 15 13.20 5.19 -18.55
CA LEU A 15 12.49 6.41 -18.13
C LEU A 15 11.35 6.22 -17.09
N SER A 16 10.95 4.98 -16.77
CA SER A 16 9.93 4.69 -15.75
C SER A 16 10.45 4.90 -14.32
N ARG A 17 9.69 5.62 -13.48
CA ARG A 17 9.94 5.69 -12.04
C ARG A 17 9.35 4.45 -11.38
N ARG A 18 10.17 3.79 -10.57
CA ARG A 18 9.76 2.61 -9.80
C ARG A 18 9.96 2.89 -8.33
N VAL A 19 8.91 2.69 -7.54
CA VAL A 19 8.92 2.88 -6.09
C VAL A 19 8.39 1.62 -5.44
N LYS A 20 9.05 1.15 -4.38
CA LYS A 20 8.51 0.11 -3.51
C LYS A 20 7.94 0.71 -2.24
N PHE A 21 6.75 0.26 -1.86
CA PHE A 21 6.09 0.63 -0.60
C PHE A 21 6.16 -0.52 0.40
N PHE A 22 6.47 -0.22 1.65
CA PHE A 22 6.56 -1.21 2.73
C PHE A 22 5.75 -0.77 3.93
N PHE A 23 5.07 -1.72 4.57
CA PHE A 23 4.62 -1.54 5.94
C PHE A 23 5.83 -1.61 6.87
N ALA A 24 5.96 -0.64 7.77
CA ALA A 24 7.09 -0.57 8.69
C ALA A 24 6.69 -0.08 10.08
N CYS A 25 7.53 -0.42 11.04
CA CYS A 25 7.60 0.21 12.36
C CYS A 25 8.94 0.93 12.45
N ILE A 26 8.92 2.15 12.98
CA ILE A 26 10.10 2.98 13.21
C ILE A 26 10.25 3.14 14.73
N ASP A 27 11.40 2.72 15.27
CA ASP A 27 11.69 2.82 16.70
C ASP A 27 12.19 4.20 17.11
N SER A 28 12.63 4.34 18.36
CA SER A 28 13.15 5.62 18.88
C SER A 28 14.51 6.00 18.30
N ASP A 29 15.23 5.04 17.72
CA ASP A 29 16.56 5.21 17.13
C ASP A 29 16.47 5.35 15.60
N ASP A 30 15.28 5.69 15.09
CA ASP A 30 14.93 5.77 13.67
C ASP A 30 15.19 4.48 12.86
N ARG A 31 15.28 3.32 13.52
CA ARG A 31 15.47 2.05 12.82
C ARG A 31 14.16 1.60 12.19
N VAL A 32 14.23 1.29 10.90
CA VAL A 32 13.08 0.85 10.10
C VAL A 32 13.01 -0.67 10.09
N THR A 33 11.93 -1.23 10.64
CA THR A 33 11.63 -2.67 10.55
C THR A 33 10.44 -2.90 9.62
N THR A 34 10.67 -3.53 8.46
CA THR A 34 9.60 -3.87 7.51
C THR A 34 8.85 -5.13 7.93
N MET A 35 7.56 -5.17 7.61
CA MET A 35 6.66 -6.25 8.01
C MET A 35 5.54 -6.47 7.00
N ASN A 36 4.78 -7.55 7.17
CA ASN A 36 3.56 -7.76 6.38
C ASN A 36 2.36 -7.01 6.99
N LYS A 37 1.27 -6.89 6.22
CA LYS A 37 0.04 -6.21 6.66
C LYS A 37 -0.53 -6.78 7.96
N LYS A 38 -0.56 -8.10 8.12
CA LYS A 38 -1.06 -8.76 9.34
C LYS A 38 -0.27 -8.36 10.60
N GLN A 39 1.06 -8.25 10.48
CA GLN A 39 1.91 -7.76 11.56
C GLN A 39 1.67 -6.27 11.82
N PHE A 40 1.55 -5.49 10.75
CA PHE A 40 1.27 -4.06 10.82
C PHE A 40 -0.06 -3.74 11.51
N ASP A 41 -1.11 -4.52 11.27
CA ASP A 41 -2.42 -4.36 11.89
C ASP A 41 -2.43 -4.74 13.37
N LYS A 42 -1.65 -5.77 13.73
CA LYS A 42 -1.54 -6.26 15.12
C LYS A 42 -0.76 -5.35 16.05
N LEU A 43 0.04 -4.42 15.51
CA LEU A 43 0.75 -3.45 16.32
C LEU A 43 -0.26 -2.52 17.01
N ASP A 44 -0.19 -2.41 18.33
CA ASP A 44 -1.02 -1.46 19.09
C ASP A 44 -0.39 -0.05 19.05
N LEU A 45 -0.43 0.55 17.87
CA LEU A 45 0.12 1.88 17.59
C LEU A 45 -0.87 2.64 16.69
N PRO A 46 -0.89 3.98 16.74
CA PRO A 46 -1.75 4.79 15.90
C PRO A 46 -1.58 4.47 14.41
N THR A 47 -2.70 4.47 13.68
CA THR A 47 -2.71 4.36 12.22
C THR A 47 -1.94 5.55 11.64
N PRO A 48 -0.95 5.33 10.76
CA PRO A 48 -0.18 6.44 10.23
C PRO A 48 -0.98 7.23 9.20
N GLU A 49 -0.71 8.52 9.15
CA GLU A 49 -1.13 9.37 8.05
C GLU A 49 -0.33 9.03 6.80
N VAL A 50 -1.02 8.97 5.66
CA VAL A 50 -0.43 8.67 4.36
C VAL A 50 -0.86 9.77 3.39
N GLY A 51 0.08 10.46 2.77
CA GLY A 51 -0.23 11.54 1.83
C GLY A 51 -1.06 11.06 0.62
N GLU A 52 -1.93 11.93 0.10
CA GLU A 52 -2.88 11.57 -0.97
C GLU A 52 -2.24 10.95 -2.21
N LEU A 53 -1.08 11.48 -2.63
CA LEU A 53 -0.34 10.96 -3.79
C LEU A 53 0.08 9.51 -3.55
N THR A 54 0.68 9.23 -2.39
CA THR A 54 1.07 7.88 -1.97
C THR A 54 -0.14 6.95 -1.89
N GLN A 55 -1.27 7.42 -1.34
CA GLN A 55 -2.50 6.62 -1.31
C GLN A 55 -2.97 6.24 -2.72
N LYS A 56 -2.95 7.19 -3.66
CA LYS A 56 -3.35 6.97 -5.07
C LYS A 56 -2.41 5.96 -5.74
N GLU A 57 -1.10 6.10 -5.59
CA GLU A 57 -0.12 5.18 -6.18
C GLU A 57 -0.28 3.75 -5.65
N ILE A 58 -0.40 3.58 -4.33
CA ILE A 58 -0.60 2.28 -3.70
C ILE A 58 -1.90 1.64 -4.17
N THR A 59 -3.01 2.40 -4.14
CA THR A 59 -4.33 1.91 -4.56
C THR A 59 -4.28 1.46 -6.02
N LEU A 60 -3.65 2.26 -6.89
CA LEU A 60 -3.48 1.93 -8.30
C LEU A 60 -2.63 0.67 -8.50
N ALA A 61 -1.51 0.57 -7.79
CA ALA A 61 -0.60 -0.58 -7.90
C ALA A 61 -1.29 -1.88 -7.49
N LEU A 62 -2.08 -1.88 -6.40
CA LEU A 62 -2.86 -3.03 -5.97
C LEU A 62 -4.01 -3.36 -6.93
N THR A 63 -4.75 -2.35 -7.38
CA THR A 63 -5.85 -2.53 -8.33
C THR A 63 -5.36 -3.14 -9.65
N LYS A 64 -4.17 -2.76 -10.12
CA LYS A 64 -3.52 -3.35 -11.31
C LYS A 64 -3.18 -4.84 -11.18
N GLN A 65 -3.14 -5.40 -9.97
CA GLN A 65 -2.93 -6.84 -9.77
C GLN A 65 -4.22 -7.66 -9.97
N LEU A 66 -5.39 -7.02 -9.83
CA LEU A 66 -6.68 -7.69 -9.95
C LEU A 66 -7.10 -7.90 -11.41
N GLN A 67 -8.00 -8.85 -11.64
CA GLN A 67 -8.65 -9.07 -12.94
C GLN A 67 -9.64 -7.93 -13.28
N MET A 68 -10.00 -7.76 -14.55
CA MET A 68 -10.81 -6.62 -15.00
C MET A 68 -12.18 -6.53 -14.30
N ASN A 69 -12.88 -7.64 -14.15
CA ASN A 69 -14.15 -7.73 -13.42
C ASN A 69 -13.99 -7.30 -11.95
N GLN A 70 -12.95 -7.78 -11.26
CA GLN A 70 -12.66 -7.42 -9.86
C GLN A 70 -12.33 -5.92 -9.72
N ARG A 71 -11.63 -5.32 -10.68
CA ARG A 71 -11.37 -3.87 -10.68
C ARG A 71 -12.65 -3.06 -10.80
N LEU A 72 -13.57 -3.48 -11.67
CA LEU A 72 -14.87 -2.81 -11.83
C LEU A 72 -15.69 -2.90 -10.55
N GLU A 73 -15.74 -4.08 -9.94
CA GLU A 73 -16.41 -4.31 -8.66
C GLU A 73 -15.83 -3.42 -7.55
N PHE A 74 -14.50 -3.39 -7.41
CA PHE A 74 -13.83 -2.53 -6.43
C PHE A 74 -14.15 -1.04 -6.64
N ASN A 75 -14.13 -0.57 -7.89
CA ASN A 75 -14.42 0.83 -8.22
C ASN A 75 -15.88 1.20 -7.92
N MET A 76 -16.84 0.31 -8.24
CA MET A 76 -18.25 0.52 -7.89
C MET A 76 -18.45 0.56 -6.38
N TRP A 77 -17.81 -0.37 -5.65
CA TRP A 77 -17.85 -0.41 -4.19
C TRP A 77 -17.25 0.86 -3.57
N CYS A 78 -16.12 1.36 -4.08
CA CYS A 78 -15.52 2.61 -3.63
C CYS A 78 -16.44 3.82 -3.83
N LYS A 79 -17.11 3.92 -4.98
CA LYS A 79 -18.06 5.01 -5.27
C LYS A 79 -19.27 4.99 -4.34
N LYS A 80 -19.75 3.80 -3.98
CA LYS A 80 -20.91 3.62 -3.11
C LYS A 80 -20.62 3.92 -1.63
N ASN A 81 -19.44 3.52 -1.15
CA ASN A 81 -19.14 3.51 0.29
C ASN A 81 -18.19 4.63 0.74
N SER A 82 -17.52 5.33 -0.20
CA SER A 82 -16.49 6.34 0.10
C SER A 82 -15.48 5.90 1.18
N PRO A 83 -14.89 4.69 1.06
CA PRO A 83 -14.08 4.10 2.13
C PRO A 83 -12.78 4.86 2.35
N SER A 84 -12.27 4.82 3.59
CA SER A 84 -10.94 5.33 3.91
C SER A 84 -9.85 4.49 3.24
N PHE A 85 -8.63 5.04 3.20
CA PHE A 85 -7.50 4.39 2.55
C PHE A 85 -7.24 2.97 3.07
N PHE A 86 -7.14 2.78 4.39
CA PHE A 86 -6.86 1.45 4.96
C PHE A 86 -7.98 0.44 4.68
N VAL A 87 -9.25 0.89 4.66
CA VAL A 87 -10.38 0.03 4.29
C VAL A 87 -10.31 -0.37 2.81
N LYS A 88 -9.85 0.53 1.92
CA LYS A 88 -9.57 0.17 0.50
C LYS A 88 -8.46 -0.87 0.40
N LEU A 89 -7.38 -0.75 1.16
CA LEU A 89 -6.28 -1.71 1.16
C LEU A 89 -6.76 -3.10 1.57
N ASP A 90 -7.53 -3.18 2.66
CA ASP A 90 -8.06 -4.45 3.15
C ASP A 90 -8.96 -5.10 2.11
N LYS A 91 -9.84 -4.31 1.46
CA LYS A 91 -10.70 -4.82 0.40
C LYS A 91 -9.90 -5.34 -0.81
N LEU A 92 -8.87 -4.61 -1.24
CA LEU A 92 -8.02 -5.05 -2.37
C LEU A 92 -7.27 -6.34 -2.04
N ILE A 93 -6.78 -6.49 -0.81
CA ILE A 93 -6.09 -7.71 -0.36
C ILE A 93 -7.07 -8.88 -0.28
N GLU A 94 -8.29 -8.66 0.22
CA GLU A 94 -9.37 -9.67 0.23
C GLU A 94 -9.71 -10.13 -1.20
N MET A 95 -9.73 -9.21 -2.17
CA MET A 95 -9.98 -9.50 -3.58
C MET A 95 -8.81 -10.19 -4.29
N GLY A 96 -7.68 -10.39 -3.61
CA GLY A 96 -6.54 -11.17 -4.09
C GLY A 96 -5.30 -10.35 -4.46
N ALA A 97 -5.29 -9.03 -4.26
CA ALA A 97 -4.08 -8.24 -4.43
C ALA A 97 -3.04 -8.60 -3.35
N LYS A 98 -1.77 -8.63 -3.73
CA LYS A 98 -0.67 -9.02 -2.84
C LYS A 98 0.20 -7.82 -2.47
N TRP A 99 0.32 -7.60 -1.17
CA TRP A 99 1.33 -6.73 -0.57
C TRP A 99 2.15 -7.54 0.43
N THR A 100 3.33 -7.97 0.01
CA THR A 100 4.18 -8.87 0.80
C THR A 100 5.15 -8.08 1.68
N LYS A 101 5.87 -8.78 2.58
CA LYS A 101 6.96 -8.19 3.36
C LYS A 101 8.06 -7.60 2.46
N SER A 102 8.24 -8.12 1.25
CA SER A 102 9.18 -7.61 0.24
C SER A 102 8.70 -6.32 -0.44
N GLY A 103 7.56 -5.79 -0.02
CA GLY A 103 6.98 -4.54 -0.49
C GLY A 103 5.99 -4.71 -1.63
N LEU A 104 5.38 -3.58 -2.00
CA LEU A 104 4.50 -3.39 -3.15
C LEU A 104 5.24 -2.54 -4.18
N LEU A 105 5.45 -3.09 -5.37
CA LEU A 105 6.08 -2.35 -6.46
C LEU A 105 5.03 -1.50 -7.19
N SER A 106 5.25 -0.19 -7.24
CA SER A 106 4.58 0.73 -8.16
C SER A 106 5.49 1.06 -9.33
N ILE A 107 4.88 1.11 -10.52
CA ILE A 107 5.53 1.50 -11.77
C ILE A 107 4.73 2.67 -12.33
N GLU A 108 5.30 3.88 -12.24
CA GLU A 108 4.84 5.04 -12.98
C GLU A 108 5.40 4.96 -14.40
N ARG A 109 4.51 4.98 -15.38
CA ARG A 109 4.85 5.12 -16.79
C ARG A 109 4.77 6.58 -17.18
#